data_AF-A0A2N7XTG8-F1
#
_entry.id   AF-A0A2N7XTG8-F1
#
_cell.length_a   1.000
_cell.length_b   1.000
_cell.length_c   1.000
_cell.angle_alpha   90.00
_cell.angle_beta   90.00
_cell.angle_gamma   90.00
#
_symmetry.space_group_name_H-M   'P 1'
#
loop_
_entity.id
_entity.type
_entity.pdbx_description
1 polymer ?
#
loop_
_entity_poly.entity_id
_entity_poly.type
_entity_poly.pdbx_seq_one_letter_code
_entity_poly.pdbx_strand_id
1 'polypeptide(L)' 'AERYTLHAARLESATVQLNGKALALRIDDELPRLAPRTAPGGAIRLAPATITFLMFPDAANPACR' A
#
# COMPACT_ATOMS: atom_id res chain seq x y z
N ALA A 1 10.93 -1.00 7.03
CA ALA A 1 10.14 -0.22 6.06
C ALA A 1 8.78 -0.87 5.88
N GLU A 2 7.79 -0.09 5.50
CA GLU A 2 6.42 -0.54 5.32
C GLU A 2 6.01 -0.42 3.85
N ARG A 3 5.23 -1.39 3.36
CA ARG A 3 4.79 -1.46 1.98
C ARG A 3 3.27 -1.46 1.88
N TYR A 4 2.78 -0.67 0.95
CA TYR A 4 1.38 -0.55 0.57
C TYR A 4 1.27 -0.76 -0.93
N THR A 5 0.83 -1.94 -1.36
CA THR A 5 0.64 -2.26 -2.78
C THR A 5 -0.83 -2.24 -3.12
N LEU A 6 -1.19 -1.39 -4.08
CA LEU A 6 -2.49 -1.32 -4.72
C LEU A 6 -2.50 -2.22 -5.95
N HIS A 7 -3.54 -3.03 -6.07
CA HIS A 7 -3.79 -3.95 -7.18
C HIS A 7 -5.29 -4.07 -7.40
N ALA A 8 -5.71 -4.41 -8.62
CA ALA A 8 -7.10 -4.73 -8.93
C ALA A 8 -7.15 -6.09 -9.65
N ALA A 9 -8.16 -6.92 -9.33
CA ALA A 9 -8.30 -8.25 -9.92
C ALA A 9 -8.43 -8.22 -11.46
N ARG A 10 -8.94 -7.10 -11.99
CA ARG A 10 -8.90 -6.69 -13.39
C ARG A 10 -8.53 -5.20 -13.42
N LEU A 11 -7.81 -4.73 -14.43
CA LEU A 11 -7.31 -3.35 -14.49
C LEU A 11 -8.44 -2.31 -14.45
N GLU A 12 -9.60 -2.67 -15.00
CA GLU A 12 -10.78 -1.84 -15.21
C GLU A 12 -11.81 -2.00 -14.08
N SER A 13 -11.47 -2.78 -13.05
CA SER A 13 -12.30 -2.96 -11.87
C SER A 13 -12.50 -1.63 -11.14
N ALA A 14 -13.74 -1.34 -10.76
CA ALA A 14 -14.07 -0.20 -9.90
C ALA A 14 -13.55 -0.37 -8.45
N THR A 15 -13.12 -1.58 -8.08
CA THR A 15 -12.57 -1.88 -6.75
C THR A 15 -11.07 -2.14 -6.82
N VAL A 16 -10.35 -1.49 -5.92
CA VAL A 16 -8.91 -1.68 -5.68
C VAL A 16 -8.71 -2.46 -4.37
N GLN A 17 -7.66 -3.26 -4.33
CA GLN A 17 -7.19 -3.97 -3.16
C GLN A 17 -5.89 -3.35 -2.65
N LEU A 18 -5.80 -3.14 -1.35
CA LEU A 18 -4.55 -2.83 -0.66
C LEU A 18 -3.99 -4.10 -0.05
N ASN A 19 -2.77 -4.48 -0.44
CA ASN A 19 -2.04 -5.60 0.13
C ASN A 19 -2.83 -6.94 0.10
N GLY A 20 -3.71 -7.09 -0.90
CA GLY A 20 -4.59 -8.25 -1.12
C GLY A 20 -5.98 -8.15 -0.47
N LYS A 21 -6.30 -7.05 0.21
CA LYS A 21 -7.63 -6.81 0.81
C LYS A 21 -8.36 -5.70 0.07
N ALA A 22 -9.61 -5.93 -0.34
CA ALA A 22 -10.44 -4.90 -0.95
C ALA A 22 -10.53 -3.66 -0.05
N LEU A 23 -10.29 -2.49 -0.63
CA LEU A 23 -10.56 -1.22 0.02
C LEU A 23 -12.04 -0.93 -0.14
N ALA A 24 -12.73 -0.84 1.00
CA ALA A 24 -14.13 -0.49 1.09
C ALA A 24 -14.34 0.29 2.40
N LEU A 25 -15.34 1.17 2.41
CA LEU A 25 -15.79 1.79 3.64
C LEU A 25 -16.25 0.70 4.62
N ARG A 26 -16.08 0.99 5.91
CA ARG A 26 -16.61 0.15 6.99
C ARG A 26 -18.06 0.54 7.26
N ILE A 27 -18.63 -0.02 8.33
CA ILE A 27 -19.92 0.44 8.85
C ILE A 27 -19.88 1.95 9.12
N ASP A 28 -21.00 2.62 8.92
CA ASP A 28 -21.15 4.06 9.12
C ASP A 28 -20.23 4.92 8.23
N ASP A 29 -19.94 4.47 7.01
CA ASP A 29 -19.11 5.15 6.02
C ASP A 29 -17.68 5.48 6.49
N GLU A 30 -17.20 4.76 7.51
CA GLU A 30 -15.86 4.99 8.05
C GLU A 30 -14.77 4.56 7.06
N LEU A 31 -13.71 5.37 6.97
CA LEU A 31 -12.52 5.03 6.20
C LEU A 31 -11.85 3.78 6.81
N PRO A 32 -11.51 2.76 6.00
CA PRO A 32 -10.82 1.59 6.52
C PRO A 32 -9.39 1.96 6.95
N ARG A 33 -8.87 1.26 7.96
CA ARG A 33 -7.44 1.33 8.27
C ARG A 33 -6.62 0.81 7.08
N LEU A 34 -5.68 1.62 6.60
CA LEU A 34 -4.71 1.22 5.59
C LEU A 34 -3.57 0.46 6.29
N ALA A 35 -3.60 -0.87 6.22
CA ALA A 35 -2.63 -1.71 6.91
C ALA A 35 -1.39 -1.98 6.03
N PRO A 36 -0.17 -1.73 6.53
CA PRO A 36 1.05 -2.04 5.80
C PRO A 36 1.32 -3.55 5.77
N ARG A 37 2.21 -3.95 4.85
CA ARG A 37 2.99 -5.18 4.97
C ARG A 37 4.45 -4.81 5.21
N THR A 38 5.14 -5.55 6.07
CA THR A 38 6.58 -5.36 6.27
C THR A 38 7.33 -5.54 4.95
N ALA A 39 8.20 -4.59 4.62
CA ALA A 39 9.14 -4.70 3.51
C ALA A 39 10.52 -5.09 4.05
N PRO A 40 11.12 -6.19 3.57
CA PRO A 40 12.48 -6.55 3.96
C PRO A 40 13.49 -5.52 3.41
N GLY A 41 14.66 -5.45 4.05
CA GLY A 41 15.78 -4.68 3.52
C GLY A 41 16.33 -5.29 2.22
N GLY A 42 16.96 -4.46 1.40
CA GLY A 42 17.54 -4.86 0.12
C GLY A 42 16.61 -4.63 -1.07
N ALA A 43 16.78 -5.43 -2.13
CA ALA A 43 16.03 -5.27 -3.37
C ALA A 43 14.55 -5.66 -3.20
N ILE A 44 13.66 -4.74 -3.59
CA ILE A 44 12.21 -4.95 -3.53
C ILE A 44 11.68 -5.22 -4.94
N ARG A 45 11.10 -6.40 -5.16
CA ARG A 45 10.39 -6.74 -6.40
C ARG A 45 8.97 -6.13 -6.35
N LEU A 46 8.61 -5.38 -7.38
CA LEU A 46 7.25 -4.89 -7.59
C LEU A 46 6.56 -5.75 -8.64
N ALA A 47 5.32 -6.14 -8.37
CA ALA A 47 4.52 -6.90 -9.34
C ALA A 47 4.08 -5.98 -10.49
N PRO A 48 4.00 -6.49 -11.74
CA PRO A 48 3.49 -5.71 -12.87
C PRO A 48 2.05 -5.23 -12.60
N ALA A 49 1.65 -4.13 -13.23
CA ALA A 49 0.30 -3.58 -13.11
C ALA A 49 -0.14 -3.27 -11.66
N THR A 50 0.81 -2.86 -10.82
CA THR A 50 0.52 -2.42 -9.45
C THR A 50 1.08 -1.03 -9.18
N ILE A 51 0.53 -0.35 -8.18
CA ILE A 51 1.07 0.89 -7.64
C ILE A 51 1.53 0.58 -6.22
N THR A 52 2.78 0.87 -5.88
CA THR A 52 3.33 0.54 -4.56
C THR A 52 3.92 1.78 -3.90
N PHE A 53 3.51 2.03 -2.65
CA PHE A 53 4.11 3.01 -1.76
C PHE A 53 5.03 2.28 -0.77
N LEU A 54 6.20 2.86 -0.52
CA LEU A 54 7.18 2.40 0.45
C LEU A 54 7.43 3.50 1.46
N MET A 55 7.19 3.20 2.73
CA MET A 55 7.40 4.13 3.83
C MET A 55 8.64 3.71 4.62
N PHE A 56 9.54 4.65 4.81
CA PHE A 56 10.76 4.51 5.58
C PHE A 56 10.70 5.52 6.74
N PRO A 57 10.02 5.19 7.86
CA PRO A 57 9.80 6.14 8.96
C PRO A 57 11.11 6.69 9.53
N ASP A 58 12.14 5.85 9.59
CA ASP A 58 13.44 6.19 10.16
C ASP A 58 14.49 6.57 9.09
N ALA A 59 14.07 7.00 7.90
CA ALA A 59 15.00 7.38 6.82
C ALA A 59 15.91 8.56 7.18
N ALA A 60 15.55 9.33 8.21
CA ALA A 60 16.34 10.44 8.74
C ALA A 60 16.71 11.53 7.71
N ASN A 61 15.95 11.64 6.61
CA ASN A 61 16.15 12.63 5.55
C ASN A 61 16.11 14.06 6.13
N PRO A 62 17.19 14.87 6.02
CA PRO A 62 17.22 16.21 6.60
C PRO A 62 16.16 17.16 6.07
N ALA A 63 15.76 17.01 4.80
CA ALA A 63 14.74 17.84 4.16
C ALA A 63 13.29 17.53 4.60
N CYS A 64 13.07 16.45 5.37
CA CYS A 64 11.75 16.02 5.83
C CYS A 64 11.57 16.19 7.35
N ARG A 65 12.34 17.10 7.96
CA ARG A 65 12.30 17.44 9.38
C ARG A 65 11.79 18.85 9.59
#